data_AF-A0A8T6QKL9-F1
#
_entry.id   AF-A0A8T6QKL9-F1
#
_cell.length_a   1.000
_cell.length_b   1.000
_cell.length_c   1.000
_cell.angle_alpha   90.00
_cell.angle_beta   90.00
_cell.angle_gamma   90.00
#
_symmetry.space_group_name_H-M   'P 1'
#
loop_
_entity.id
_entity.type
_entity.pdbx_description
1 polymer ?
#
loop_
_entity_poly.entity_id
_entity_poly.type
_entity_poly.pdbx_seq_one_letter_code
_entity_poly.pdbx_strand_id
1 'polypeptide(L)'
;MDEGSLSLPPFTGYDEKSLRDYHLALRGNSLNPMIDAATPLLGMVMRLSTMNSQTMPEHLFAQVVTDVQAVEQLLQEQGYEPGVIISFRYILCTFIDEAALGNG
;
A
#
# COMPACT_ATOMS: atom_id res chain seq x y z
N MET A 1 -7.77 2.50 45.10
CA MET A 1 -9.04 3.26 45.12
C MET A 1 -8.63 4.72 45.12
N ASP A 2 -8.56 5.44 44.01
CA ASP A 2 -9.26 5.30 42.73
C ASP A 2 -8.40 5.90 41.60
N GLU A 3 -8.30 5.17 40.48
CA GLU A 3 -7.69 5.64 39.23
C GLU A 3 -8.69 6.54 38.49
N GLY A 4 -8.36 7.83 38.37
CA GLY A 4 -9.12 8.79 37.57
C GLY A 4 -8.93 8.52 36.09
N SER A 5 -9.95 7.93 35.47
CA SER A 5 -10.00 7.53 34.07
C SER A 5 -9.88 8.73 33.12
N LEU A 6 -8.80 8.78 32.35
CA LEU A 6 -8.69 9.63 31.16
C LEU A 6 -9.62 9.07 30.08
N SER A 7 -10.82 9.67 29.97
CA SER A 7 -11.75 9.40 28.87
C SER A 7 -11.13 9.87 27.56
N LEU A 8 -10.63 8.93 26.76
CA LEU A 8 -10.31 9.14 25.35
C LEU A 8 -11.59 9.53 24.60
N PRO A 9 -11.54 10.51 23.68
CA PRO A 9 -12.70 10.84 22.86
C PRO A 9 -13.06 9.63 21.96
N PRO A 10 -14.34 9.49 21.58
CA PRO A 10 -14.79 8.36 20.76
C PRO A 10 -14.03 8.36 19.43
N PHE A 11 -13.39 7.23 19.14
CA PHE A 11 -12.79 6.93 17.84
C PHE A 11 -13.90 7.06 16.79
N THR A 12 -13.94 8.21 16.11
CA THR A 12 -14.86 8.42 15.00
C THR A 12 -14.43 7.49 13.89
N GLY A 13 -15.39 6.71 13.38
CA GLY A 13 -15.18 5.65 12.41
C GLY A 13 -14.38 6.17 11.22
N TYR A 14 -13.15 5.69 11.09
CA TYR A 14 -12.43 5.76 9.84
C TYR A 14 -13.24 4.97 8.81
N ASP A 15 -13.55 5.65 7.72
CA ASP A 15 -14.35 5.14 6.61
C ASP A 15 -13.71 3.86 6.04
N GLU A 16 -14.22 2.71 6.49
CA GLU A 16 -13.83 1.36 6.06
C GLU A 16 -13.95 1.19 4.53
N LYS A 17 -14.68 2.08 3.87
CA LYS A 17 -14.94 2.09 2.44
C LYS A 17 -13.71 2.44 1.61
N SER A 18 -12.89 3.40 2.04
CA SER A 18 -11.72 3.83 1.25
C SER A 18 -10.56 2.83 1.34
N LEU A 19 -10.41 2.14 2.48
CA LEU A 19 -9.51 1.00 2.63
C LEU A 19 -9.92 -0.18 1.73
N ARG A 20 -11.24 -0.44 1.62
CA ARG A 20 -11.79 -1.50 0.76
C ARG A 20 -11.61 -1.24 -0.73
N ASP A 21 -11.52 0.03 -1.14
CA ASP A 21 -11.46 0.39 -2.56
C ASP A 21 -10.15 -0.08 -3.23
N TYR A 22 -9.03 -0.21 -2.49
CA TYR A 22 -7.74 -0.67 -3.03
C TYR A 22 -7.47 -2.17 -2.82
N HIS A 23 -8.35 -2.88 -2.12
CA HIS A 23 -8.18 -4.30 -1.83
C HIS A 23 -8.63 -5.17 -3.01
N LEU A 24 -7.86 -5.13 -4.09
CA LEU A 24 -8.05 -6.02 -5.23
C LEU A 24 -7.47 -7.40 -4.88
N ALA A 25 -8.32 -8.40 -4.70
CA ALA A 25 -7.92 -9.77 -4.39
C ALA A 25 -7.30 -10.47 -5.64
N LEU A 26 -6.11 -10.04 -6.06
CA LEU A 26 -5.32 -10.68 -7.13
C LEU A 26 -4.06 -11.40 -6.63
N ARG A 27 -3.79 -11.44 -5.32
CA ARG A 27 -2.67 -12.23 -4.80
C ARG A 27 -2.93 -13.73 -4.98
N GLY A 28 -1.89 -14.48 -5.35
CA GLY A 28 -1.89 -15.94 -5.46
C GLY A 28 -1.97 -16.52 -6.87
N ASN A 29 -1.99 -15.68 -7.93
CA ASN A 29 -2.12 -16.14 -9.31
C ASN A 29 -0.94 -15.76 -10.22
N SER A 30 0.02 -14.97 -9.74
CA SER A 30 1.20 -14.62 -10.55
C SER A 30 2.24 -15.73 -10.52
N LEU A 31 2.81 -16.05 -11.69
CA LEU A 31 3.94 -16.97 -11.83
C LEU A 31 5.23 -16.41 -11.19
N ASN A 32 5.33 -15.09 -11.05
CA ASN A 32 6.46 -14.41 -10.44
C ASN A 32 6.10 -13.95 -9.02
N PRO A 33 6.74 -14.47 -7.95
CA PRO A 33 6.41 -14.13 -6.56
C PRO A 33 6.60 -12.64 -6.22
N MET A 34 7.54 -11.95 -6.86
CA MET A 34 7.74 -10.51 -6.64
C MET A 34 6.58 -9.70 -7.19
N ILE A 35 6.07 -10.09 -8.37
CA ILE A 35 4.88 -9.48 -8.96
C ILE A 35 3.63 -9.82 -8.13
N ASP A 36 3.53 -11.06 -7.64
CA ASP A 36 2.41 -11.47 -6.78
C ASP A 36 2.34 -10.60 -5.51
N ALA A 37 3.49 -10.42 -4.84
CA ALA A 37 3.62 -9.58 -3.65
C ALA A 37 3.15 -8.14 -3.92
N ALA A 38 3.61 -7.56 -5.02
CA ALA A 38 3.37 -6.17 -5.41
C ALA A 38 2.01 -5.94 -6.09
N THR A 39 1.25 -6.99 -6.38
CA THR A 39 -0.02 -6.91 -7.12
C THR A 39 -1.02 -5.89 -6.54
N PRO A 40 -1.19 -5.74 -5.22
CA PRO A 40 -2.05 -4.68 -4.65
C PRO A 40 -1.60 -3.27 -5.04
N LEU A 41 -0.29 -3.00 -4.98
CA LEU A 41 0.30 -1.70 -5.36
C LEU A 41 0.16 -1.42 -6.85
N LEU A 42 0.35 -2.44 -7.70
CA LEU A 42 0.12 -2.32 -9.14
C LEU A 42 -1.35 -2.03 -9.46
N GLY A 43 -2.28 -2.69 -8.76
CA GLY A 43 -3.71 -2.42 -8.84
C GLY A 43 -4.07 -0.99 -8.44
N MET A 44 -3.48 -0.49 -7.38
CA MET A 44 -3.63 0.89 -6.92
C MET A 44 -3.13 1.90 -7.97
N VAL A 45 -1.95 1.67 -8.57
CA VAL A 45 -1.43 2.53 -9.67
C VAL A 45 -2.37 2.56 -10.87
N MET A 46 -2.93 1.42 -11.27
CA MET A 46 -3.93 1.37 -12.36
C MET A 46 -5.19 2.19 -12.05
N ARG A 47 -5.58 2.30 -10.77
CA ARG A 47 -6.73 3.13 -10.38
C ARG A 47 -6.34 4.61 -10.35
N LEU A 48 -5.16 4.93 -9.84
CA LEU A 48 -4.63 6.30 -9.82
C LEU A 48 -4.58 6.91 -11.23
N SER A 49 -4.11 6.16 -12.23
CA SER A 49 -4.04 6.64 -13.62
C SER A 49 -5.40 6.93 -14.26
N THR A 50 -6.50 6.48 -13.64
CA THR A 50 -7.88 6.73 -14.10
C THR A 50 -8.62 7.79 -13.28
N MET A 51 -8.03 8.25 -12.16
CA MET A 51 -8.61 9.29 -11.31
C MET A 51 -8.34 10.67 -11.93
N ASN A 52 -9.33 11.23 -12.61
CA ASN A 52 -9.27 12.61 -13.13
C ASN A 52 -9.31 13.62 -11.98
N SER A 53 -8.18 14.30 -11.72
CA SER A 53 -8.06 15.55 -10.94
C SER A 53 -8.70 15.58 -9.54
N GLN A 54 -9.22 14.47 -9.06
CA GLN A 54 -9.75 14.35 -7.71
C GLN A 54 -8.57 14.27 -6.76
N THR A 55 -8.63 15.08 -5.72
CA THR A 55 -7.64 15.15 -4.65
C THR A 55 -7.27 13.74 -4.19
N MET A 56 -5.97 13.45 -4.23
CA MET A 56 -5.41 12.19 -3.74
C MET A 56 -6.00 11.87 -2.36
N PRO A 57 -6.46 10.64 -2.09
CA PRO A 57 -7.01 10.28 -0.80
C PRO A 57 -5.98 10.50 0.31
N GLU A 58 -6.39 11.13 1.42
CA GLU A 58 -5.51 11.54 2.52
C GLU A 58 -4.68 10.40 3.13
N HIS A 59 -5.20 9.17 3.07
CA HIS A 59 -4.57 7.97 3.64
C HIS A 59 -3.81 7.13 2.61
N LEU A 60 -3.78 7.52 1.33
CA LEU A 60 -3.17 6.71 0.28
C LEU A 60 -1.67 6.55 0.51
N PHE A 61 -0.98 7.62 0.90
CA PHE A 61 0.46 7.55 1.19
C PHE A 61 0.77 6.56 2.33
N ALA A 62 0.01 6.63 3.43
CA ALA A 62 0.19 5.71 4.56
C ALA A 62 -0.05 4.26 4.14
N GLN A 63 -1.07 4.01 3.32
CA GLN A 63 -1.36 2.68 2.78
C GLN A 63 -0.22 2.15 1.91
N VAL A 64 0.34 2.97 1.02
CA VAL A 64 1.48 2.58 0.16
C VAL A 64 2.70 2.19 1.01
N VAL A 65 3.00 2.95 2.06
CA VAL A 65 4.12 2.63 2.96
C VAL A 65 3.91 1.26 3.62
N THR A 66 2.70 1.00 4.14
CA THR A 66 2.35 -0.30 4.73
C THR A 66 2.46 -1.44 3.72
N ASP A 67 1.96 -1.24 2.51
CA ASP A 67 1.97 -2.28 1.47
C ASP A 67 3.40 -2.56 0.96
N VAL A 68 4.26 -1.55 0.84
CA VAL A 68 5.68 -1.73 0.50
C VAL A 68 6.43 -2.49 1.59
N GLN A 69 6.14 -2.23 2.86
CA GLN A 69 6.70 -2.99 3.99
C GLN A 69 6.23 -4.45 3.98
N ALA A 70 4.95 -4.69 3.67
CA ALA A 70 4.42 -6.04 3.55
C ALA A 70 5.06 -6.82 2.39
N VAL A 71 5.33 -6.16 1.25
CA VAL A 71 6.08 -6.75 0.12
C VAL A 71 7.49 -7.14 0.55
N GLU A 72 8.19 -6.25 1.26
CA GLU A 72 9.53 -6.53 1.78
C GLU A 72 9.55 -7.78 2.66
N GLN A 73 8.66 -7.82 3.66
CA GLN A 73 8.57 -8.94 4.59
C GLN A 73 8.27 -10.26 3.86
N LEU A 74 7.33 -10.24 2.92
CA LEU A 74 6.96 -11.44 2.15
C LEU A 74 8.15 -11.97 1.33
N LEU A 75 8.93 -11.09 0.71
CA LEU A 75 10.12 -11.50 -0.06
C LEU A 75 11.25 -12.00 0.84
N GLN A 76 11.41 -11.42 2.03
CA GLN A 76 12.34 -11.95 3.04
C GLN A 76 11.95 -13.36 3.46
N GLU A 77 10.66 -13.61 3.75
CA GLU A 77 10.13 -14.92 4.13
C GLU A 77 10.29 -15.97 3.01
N GLN A 78 10.27 -15.54 1.75
CA GLN A 78 10.52 -16.39 0.59
C GLN A 78 12.01 -16.63 0.29
N GLY A 79 12.92 -16.03 1.07
CA GLY A 79 14.37 -16.24 0.95
C GLY A 79 15.04 -15.42 -0.15
N TYR A 80 14.44 -14.30 -0.58
CA TYR A 80 15.12 -13.40 -1.51
C TYR A 80 16.29 -12.67 -0.83
N GLU A 81 17.38 -12.50 -1.57
CA GLU A 81 18.55 -11.76 -1.11
C GLU A 81 18.21 -10.29 -0.81
N PRO A 82 18.72 -9.69 0.29
CA PRO A 82 18.40 -8.31 0.66
C PRO A 82 18.65 -7.29 -0.46
N GLY A 83 19.72 -7.48 -1.25
CA GLY A 83 20.03 -6.63 -2.39
C GLY A 83 18.93 -6.65 -3.46
N VAL A 84 18.37 -7.82 -3.76
CA VAL A 84 17.26 -7.98 -4.71
C VAL A 84 15.99 -7.31 -4.19
N ILE A 85 15.70 -7.45 -2.90
CA ILE A 85 14.55 -6.82 -2.26
C ILE A 85 14.66 -5.29 -2.33
N ILE A 86 15.82 -4.74 -1.98
CA ILE A 86 16.07 -3.29 -2.04
C ILE A 86 15.93 -2.78 -3.49
N SER A 87 16.51 -3.47 -4.47
CA SER A 87 16.37 -3.10 -5.88
C SER A 87 14.92 -3.13 -6.35
N PHE A 88 14.17 -4.16 -5.97
CA PHE A 88 12.76 -4.27 -6.34
C PHE A 88 11.90 -3.18 -5.71
N ARG A 89 12.07 -2.93 -4.40
CA ARG A 89 11.38 -1.84 -3.70
C ARG A 89 11.69 -0.48 -4.33
N TYR A 90 12.95 -0.23 -4.67
CA TYR A 90 13.35 1.01 -5.32
C TYR A 90 12.58 1.22 -6.63
N ILE A 91 12.62 0.23 -7.53
CA ILE A 91 11.91 0.29 -8.83
C ILE A 91 10.40 0.46 -8.63
N LEU A 92 9.81 -0.29 -7.69
CA LEU A 92 8.37 -0.24 -7.40
C LEU A 92 7.95 1.13 -6.87
N CYS A 93 8.69 1.70 -5.92
CA CYS A 93 8.42 3.05 -5.42
C CYS A 93 8.57 4.10 -6.52
N THR A 94 9.64 4.06 -7.31
CA THR A 94 9.82 4.97 -8.44
C THR A 94 8.65 4.90 -9.43
N PHE A 95 8.15 3.69 -9.74
CA PHE A 95 7.00 3.53 -10.61
C PHE A 95 5.71 4.13 -10.01
N ILE A 96 5.48 3.96 -8.71
CA ILE A 96 4.34 4.56 -8.00
C ILE A 96 4.46 6.09 -8.00
N ASP A 97 5.65 6.63 -7.73
CA ASP A 97 5.90 8.07 -7.70
C ASP A 97 5.63 8.71 -9.07
N GLU A 98 6.13 8.11 -10.15
CA GLU A 98 5.87 8.56 -11.52
C GLU A 98 4.37 8.54 -11.86
N ALA A 99 3.65 7.50 -11.44
CA ALA A 99 2.20 7.42 -11.65
C ALA A 99 1.43 8.47 -10.84
N ALA A 100 1.88 8.78 -9.63
CA ALA A 100 1.27 9.82 -8.80
C ALA A 100 1.55 11.23 -9.35
N LEU A 101 2.74 11.47 -9.89
CA LEU A 101 3.16 12.77 -10.43
C LEU A 101 2.69 13.01 -11.87
N GLY A 102 2.56 11.96 -12.69
CA GLY A 102 2.16 12.02 -14.11
C GLY A 102 0.68 12.34 -14.35
N ASN A 103 -0.14 12.40 -13.28
CA ASN A 103 -1.55 12.83 -13.33
C ASN A 103 -1.74 14.29 -12.88
N GLY A 104 -0.67 15.10 -12.84
CA GLY A 104 -0.68 16.54 -12.54
C GLY A 104 -0.94 17.44 -13.74
#